data_AF-A0A496Y8V5-F1
#
_entry.id   AF-A0A496Y8V5-F1
#
_cell.length_a   1.000
_cell.length_b   1.000
_cell.length_c   1.000
_cell.angle_alpha   90.00
_cell.angle_beta   90.00
_cell.angle_gamma   90.00
#
_symmetry.space_group_name_H-M   'P 1'
#
loop_
_entity.id
_entity.type
_entity.pdbx_description
1 polymer ?
#
loop_
_entity_poly.entity_id
_entity_poly.type
_entity_poly.pdbx_seq_one_letter_code
_entity_poly.pdbx_strand_id
1 'polypeptide(L)'
;MMTHRERLLKVARGELVDKIPWVPRIDLWHNAHALAGTLPEKYQGLSVEEIHRKEGWPLHKVVPEYLKPDKPEDIIHRAIGLYRLKEFPYDFEFSSDIDIEVKYENAGGESMTHVTYHTPVGMVSVRHGITEEMRKRLSLM
;
A
#
# COMPACT_ATOMS: atom_id res chain seq x y z
N MET A 1 23.80 1.39 26.50
CA MET A 1 23.73 1.22 25.02
C MET A 1 22.84 2.30 24.47
N MET A 2 23.18 2.91 23.32
CA MET A 2 22.26 3.85 22.66
C MET A 2 20.99 3.12 22.23
N THR A 3 19.86 3.81 22.25
CA THR A 3 18.58 3.36 21.67
C THR A 3 18.58 3.59 20.15
N HIS A 4 17.68 2.95 19.41
CA HIS A 4 17.50 3.24 17.97
C HIS A 4 17.16 4.72 17.73
N ARG A 5 16.31 5.30 18.58
CA ARG A 5 15.93 6.71 18.50
C ARG A 5 17.12 7.65 18.66
N GLU A 6 17.97 7.41 19.65
CA GLU A 6 19.19 8.21 19.87
C GLU A 6 20.14 8.12 18.68
N ARG A 7 20.34 6.91 18.13
CA ARG A 7 21.17 6.73 16.93
C ARG A 7 20.68 7.55 15.75
N LEU A 8 19.37 7.50 15.45
CA LEU A 8 18.81 8.28 14.36
C LEU A 8 19.00 9.78 14.54
N LEU A 9 18.72 10.29 15.73
CA LEU A 9 18.84 11.72 16.02
C LEU A 9 20.30 12.18 15.89
N LYS A 10 21.26 11.34 16.27
CA LYS A 10 22.69 11.59 16.07
C LYS A 10 23.07 11.59 14.58
N VAL A 11 22.64 10.59 13.82
CA VAL A 11 22.90 10.52 12.37
C VAL A 11 22.31 11.73 11.64
N ALA A 12 21.10 12.16 11.99
CA ALA A 12 20.48 13.36 11.41
C ALA A 12 21.27 14.65 11.70
N ARG A 13 22.09 14.67 12.76
CA ARG A 13 23.00 15.78 13.11
C ARG A 13 24.44 15.58 12.61
N GLY A 14 24.71 14.51 11.86
CA GLY A 14 26.06 14.19 11.37
C GLY A 14 27.01 13.68 12.46
N GLU A 15 26.49 13.20 13.59
CA GLU A 15 27.28 12.65 14.69
C GLU A 15 27.59 11.16 14.50
N LEU A 16 28.69 10.71 15.10
CA LEU A 16 29.04 9.29 15.17
C LEU A 16 28.08 8.51 16.08
N VAL A 17 27.79 7.28 15.67
CA VAL A 17 26.95 6.32 16.40
C VAL A 17 27.70 5.01 16.65
N ASP A 18 27.28 4.26 17.65
CA ASP A 18 27.88 2.99 18.04
C ASP A 18 27.63 1.84 17.05
N LYS A 19 26.64 1.99 16.15
CA LYS A 19 26.37 1.10 15.00
C LYS A 19 25.44 1.77 14.00
N ILE A 20 25.43 1.25 12.76
CA ILE A 20 24.53 1.68 11.70
C ILE A 20 23.07 1.56 12.18
N PRO A 21 22.25 2.62 12.11
CA PRO A 21 20.84 2.54 12.45
C PRO A 21 20.11 1.56 11.53
N TRP A 22 19.30 0.69 12.11
CA TRP A 22 18.45 -0.23 11.37
C TRP A 22 17.04 0.36 11.24
N VAL A 23 16.58 0.52 9.99
CA VAL A 23 15.26 1.06 9.64
C VAL A 23 14.58 0.04 8.72
N PRO A 24 14.01 -1.04 9.28
CA PRO A 24 13.53 -2.16 8.49
C PRO A 24 12.31 -1.79 7.65
N ARG A 25 12.31 -2.23 6.39
CA ARG A 25 11.14 -2.22 5.54
C ARG A 25 10.39 -3.56 5.69
N ILE A 26 9.44 -3.62 6.62
CA ILE A 26 8.68 -4.85 6.94
C ILE A 26 7.25 -4.86 6.36
N ASP A 27 6.85 -3.88 5.56
CA ASP A 27 5.50 -3.79 4.97
C ASP A 27 5.15 -5.03 4.14
N LEU A 28 6.06 -5.50 3.29
CA LEU A 28 5.83 -6.69 2.45
C LEU A 28 5.71 -7.97 3.29
N TRP A 29 6.62 -8.15 4.25
CA TRP A 29 6.60 -9.28 5.19
C TRP A 29 5.30 -9.28 6.01
N HIS A 30 4.94 -8.13 6.59
CA HIS A 30 3.72 -7.96 7.37
C HIS A 30 2.48 -8.26 6.54
N ASN A 31 2.34 -7.66 5.35
CA ASN A 31 1.17 -7.86 4.50
C ASN A 31 1.03 -9.32 4.06
N ALA A 32 2.11 -9.99 3.69
CA ALA A 32 2.08 -11.41 3.32
C ALA A 32 1.62 -12.29 4.48
N HIS A 33 2.23 -12.16 5.67
CA HIS A 33 1.88 -12.95 6.84
C HIS A 33 0.51 -12.59 7.42
N ALA A 34 0.09 -11.33 7.34
CA ALA A 34 -1.25 -10.91 7.74
C ALA A 34 -2.32 -11.56 6.85
N LEU A 35 -2.11 -11.55 5.53
CA LEU A 35 -3.02 -12.18 4.56
C LEU A 35 -3.05 -13.71 4.72
N ALA A 36 -1.91 -14.33 5.00
CA ALA A 36 -1.81 -15.77 5.24
C ALA A 36 -2.25 -16.20 6.65
N GLY A 37 -2.50 -15.26 7.57
CA GLY A 37 -2.81 -15.58 8.97
C GLY A 37 -1.61 -16.18 9.75
N THR A 38 -0.39 -15.97 9.29
CA THR A 38 0.85 -16.56 9.84
C THR A 38 1.74 -15.54 10.56
N LEU A 39 1.20 -14.37 10.95
CA LEU A 39 1.94 -13.42 11.78
C LEU A 39 2.32 -14.07 13.14
N PRO A 40 3.56 -13.85 13.63
CA PRO A 40 3.95 -14.30 14.96
C PRO A 40 2.99 -13.80 16.03
N GLU A 41 2.70 -14.63 17.03
CA GLU A 41 1.70 -14.35 18.09
C GLU A 41 1.87 -12.94 18.70
N LYS A 42 3.12 -12.53 18.98
CA LYS A 42 3.43 -11.21 19.54
C LYS A 42 3.05 -10.01 18.65
N TYR A 43 2.71 -10.24 17.40
CA TYR A 43 2.39 -9.22 16.38
C TYR A 43 1.01 -9.41 15.76
N GLN A 44 0.25 -10.41 16.17
CA GLN A 44 -1.09 -10.62 15.63
C GLN A 44 -1.97 -9.40 15.89
N GLY A 45 -2.70 -8.97 14.86
CA GLY A 45 -3.56 -7.78 14.89
C GLY A 45 -2.83 -6.44 14.89
N LEU A 46 -1.50 -6.41 15.03
CA LEU A 46 -0.73 -5.16 14.99
C LEU A 46 -0.51 -4.71 13.54
N SER A 47 -0.61 -3.41 13.32
CA SER A 47 -0.12 -2.72 12.12
C SER A 47 1.41 -2.73 12.05
N VAL A 48 1.93 -2.39 10.87
CA VAL A 48 3.38 -2.23 10.66
C VAL A 48 3.94 -1.19 11.65
N GLU A 49 3.23 -0.10 11.84
CA GLU A 49 3.60 1.02 12.72
C GLU A 49 3.63 0.59 14.18
N GLU A 50 2.65 -0.19 14.61
CA GLU A 50 2.60 -0.72 15.97
C GLU A 50 3.75 -1.69 16.24
N ILE A 51 4.12 -2.53 15.26
CA ILE A 51 5.30 -3.40 15.37
C ILE A 51 6.57 -2.56 15.50
N HIS A 52 6.76 -1.54 14.66
CA HIS A 52 7.92 -0.64 14.77
C HIS A 52 7.97 0.06 16.13
N ARG A 53 6.84 0.60 16.61
CA ARG A 53 6.77 1.26 17.93
C ARG A 53 7.09 0.28 19.05
N LYS A 54 6.56 -0.95 18.99
CA LYS A 54 6.78 -2.01 19.97
C LYS A 54 8.25 -2.45 20.04
N GLU A 55 8.91 -2.56 18.89
CA GLU A 55 10.32 -2.97 18.79
C GLU A 55 11.30 -1.77 18.93
N GLY A 56 10.78 -0.55 19.04
CA GLY A 56 11.56 0.68 19.08
C GLY A 56 12.28 0.97 17.76
N TRP A 57 11.78 0.43 16.64
CA TRP A 57 12.34 0.68 15.31
C TRP A 57 11.78 1.96 14.69
N PRO A 58 12.55 2.62 13.81
CA PRO A 58 12.07 3.76 13.07
C PRO A 58 11.08 3.40 11.96
N LEU A 59 10.10 4.27 11.70
CA LEU A 59 9.11 4.06 10.65
C LEU A 59 9.71 4.30 9.26
N HIS A 60 9.80 3.25 8.45
CA HIS A 60 10.15 3.35 7.03
C HIS A 60 8.92 3.75 6.20
N LYS A 61 8.59 5.04 6.16
CA LYS A 61 7.41 5.62 5.46
C LYS A 61 7.79 6.67 4.43
N VAL A 62 8.64 6.28 3.47
CA VAL A 62 9.10 7.17 2.38
C VAL A 62 8.15 7.12 1.17
N VAL A 63 7.46 5.99 0.99
CA VAL A 63 6.60 5.73 -0.18
C VAL A 63 5.15 5.61 0.29
N PRO A 64 4.18 6.19 -0.46
CA PRO A 64 2.74 6.02 -0.21
C PRO A 64 2.28 4.56 -0.16
N GLU A 65 1.20 4.28 0.56
CA GLU A 65 0.73 2.90 0.77
C GLU A 65 -0.23 2.44 -0.32
N TYR A 66 0.32 2.06 -1.48
CA TYR A 66 -0.44 1.58 -2.65
C TYR A 66 -1.28 0.30 -2.44
N LEU A 67 -1.03 -0.43 -1.34
CA LEU A 67 -1.76 -1.65 -0.98
C LEU A 67 -2.86 -1.41 0.08
N LYS A 68 -2.87 -0.24 0.72
CA LYS A 68 -3.82 0.10 1.80
C LYS A 68 -4.41 1.49 1.56
N PRO A 69 -5.22 1.65 0.48
CA PRO A 69 -5.96 2.89 0.28
C PRO A 69 -6.91 3.14 1.45
N ASP A 70 -7.31 4.39 1.66
CA ASP A 70 -8.26 4.72 2.72
C ASP A 70 -9.66 4.20 2.36
N LYS A 71 -10.01 4.28 1.08
CA LYS A 71 -11.24 3.75 0.51
C LYS A 71 -10.98 3.03 -0.81
N PRO A 72 -11.80 2.04 -1.22
CA PRO A 72 -11.65 1.36 -2.50
C PRO A 72 -11.62 2.31 -3.71
N GLU A 73 -12.31 3.45 -3.61
CA GLU A 73 -12.43 4.45 -4.68
C GLU A 73 -11.10 5.13 -5.01
N ASP A 74 -10.18 5.21 -4.05
CA ASP A 74 -8.89 5.90 -4.18
C ASP A 74 -7.98 5.27 -5.23
N ILE A 75 -8.27 4.02 -5.61
CA ILE A 75 -7.49 3.21 -6.55
C ILE A 75 -8.28 2.82 -7.81
N ILE A 76 -9.48 3.36 -8.04
CA ILE A 76 -10.27 3.10 -9.27
C ILE A 76 -9.42 3.38 -10.50
N HIS A 77 -8.72 4.53 -10.52
CA HIS A 77 -7.98 5.02 -11.67
C HIS A 77 -6.52 4.52 -11.75
N ARG A 78 -6.14 3.56 -10.90
CA ARG A 78 -4.74 3.12 -10.75
C ARG A 78 -4.12 2.58 -12.03
N ALA A 79 -4.93 1.99 -12.91
CA ALA A 79 -4.47 1.38 -14.16
C ALA A 79 -4.01 2.42 -15.19
N ILE A 80 -4.43 3.68 -15.05
CA ILE A 80 -3.92 4.82 -15.85
C ILE A 80 -2.92 5.68 -15.05
N GLY A 81 -2.43 5.18 -13.92
CA GLY A 81 -1.42 5.85 -13.09
C GLY A 81 -1.95 6.94 -12.17
N LEU A 82 -3.28 7.08 -12.02
CA LEU A 82 -3.89 8.06 -11.14
C LEU A 82 -4.34 7.43 -9.82
N TYR A 83 -4.04 8.11 -8.71
CA TYR A 83 -4.25 7.63 -7.35
C TYR A 83 -4.69 8.78 -6.45
N ARG A 84 -5.63 8.52 -5.53
CA ARG A 84 -6.03 9.45 -4.45
C ARG A 84 -5.66 8.91 -3.07
N LEU A 85 -4.40 8.52 -2.90
CA LEU A 85 -3.95 7.94 -1.62
C LEU A 85 -3.89 9.01 -0.52
N LYS A 86 -4.17 8.59 0.72
CA LYS A 86 -4.11 9.43 1.93
C LYS A 86 -2.77 10.15 2.15
N GLU A 87 -1.68 9.66 1.56
CA GLU A 87 -0.37 10.31 1.64
C GLU A 87 -0.13 11.37 0.55
N PHE A 88 -0.98 11.45 -0.49
CA PHE A 88 -0.80 12.41 -1.57
C PHE A 88 -1.28 13.80 -1.12
N PRO A 89 -0.46 14.86 -1.29
CA PRO A 89 -0.83 16.22 -0.89
C PRO A 89 -1.71 16.95 -1.91
N TYR A 90 -2.27 16.21 -2.88
CA TYR A 90 -3.07 16.76 -3.98
C TYR A 90 -4.23 15.82 -4.32
N ASP A 91 -5.22 16.37 -5.02
CA ASP A 91 -6.32 15.62 -5.62
C ASP A 91 -6.44 15.98 -7.11
N PHE A 92 -7.28 15.25 -7.84
CA PHE A 92 -7.61 15.49 -9.23
C PHE A 92 -9.10 15.25 -9.49
N GLU A 93 -9.64 15.99 -10.45
CA GLU A 93 -10.99 15.81 -10.97
C GLU A 93 -10.91 15.63 -12.49
N PHE A 94 -11.81 14.82 -13.05
CA PHE A 94 -11.93 14.72 -14.49
C PHE A 94 -12.84 15.85 -15.01
N SER A 95 -12.60 16.27 -16.26
CA SER A 95 -13.51 17.19 -16.95
C SER A 95 -14.94 16.64 -16.95
N SER A 96 -15.94 17.53 -16.91
CA SER A 96 -17.36 17.16 -17.02
C SER A 96 -17.72 16.46 -18.33
N ASP A 97 -16.87 16.62 -19.36
CA ASP A 97 -17.05 15.96 -20.67
C ASP A 97 -16.55 14.51 -20.66
N ILE A 98 -16.05 14.02 -19.52
CA ILE A 98 -15.59 12.64 -19.35
C ILE A 98 -16.59 11.92 -18.45
N ASP A 99 -17.34 10.99 -19.04
CA ASP A 99 -18.20 10.08 -18.29
C ASP A 99 -17.41 8.82 -17.90
N ILE A 100 -17.53 8.41 -16.63
CA ILE A 100 -16.74 7.32 -16.07
C ILE A 100 -17.68 6.26 -15.53
N GLU A 101 -17.66 5.10 -16.19
CA GLU A 101 -18.36 3.91 -15.71
C GLU A 101 -17.40 3.01 -14.93
N VAL A 102 -17.80 2.63 -13.71
CA VAL A 102 -17.04 1.69 -12.87
C VAL A 102 -17.87 0.44 -12.62
N LYS A 103 -17.31 -0.71 -12.97
CA LYS A 103 -17.90 -2.03 -12.72
C LYS A 103 -16.98 -2.85 -11.80
N TYR A 104 -17.52 -3.28 -10.67
CA TYR A 104 -16.87 -4.22 -9.77
C TYR A 104 -17.29 -5.64 -10.11
N GLU A 105 -16.34 -6.44 -10.56
CA GLU A 105 -16.53 -7.80 -11.02
C GLU A 105 -15.91 -8.75 -9.97
N ASN A 106 -16.76 -9.39 -9.15
CA ASN A 106 -16.34 -10.39 -8.18
C ASN A 106 -16.96 -11.75 -8.56
N ALA A 107 -16.22 -12.55 -9.33
CA ALA A 107 -16.68 -13.85 -9.82
C ALA A 107 -15.52 -14.84 -9.93
N GLY A 108 -15.77 -16.13 -9.71
CA GLY A 108 -14.78 -17.19 -9.93
C GLY A 108 -13.49 -17.06 -9.09
N GLY A 109 -13.56 -16.42 -7.91
CA GLY A 109 -12.37 -16.15 -7.08
C GLY A 109 -11.55 -14.93 -7.51
N GLU A 110 -11.92 -14.27 -8.61
CA GLU A 110 -11.36 -12.98 -9.03
C GLU A 110 -12.05 -11.82 -8.31
N SER A 111 -11.30 -10.74 -8.13
CA SER A 111 -11.84 -9.44 -7.73
C SER A 111 -11.24 -8.39 -8.63
N MET A 112 -12.04 -7.91 -9.59
CA MET A 112 -11.61 -7.02 -10.67
C MET A 112 -12.43 -5.75 -10.67
N THR A 113 -11.78 -4.64 -11.01
CA THR A 113 -12.40 -3.34 -11.27
C THR A 113 -12.19 -3.03 -12.74
N HIS A 114 -13.30 -2.90 -13.46
CA HIS A 114 -13.31 -2.45 -14.84
C HIS A 114 -13.76 -0.99 -14.87
N VAL A 115 -12.94 -0.13 -15.43
CA VAL A 115 -13.23 1.30 -15.57
C VAL A 115 -13.26 1.66 -17.04
N THR A 116 -14.34 2.29 -17.48
CA THR A 116 -14.49 2.81 -18.83
C THR A 116 -14.55 4.33 -18.75
N TYR A 117 -13.68 5.00 -19.51
CA TYR A 117 -13.62 6.44 -19.66
C TYR A 117 -14.17 6.80 -21.03
N HIS A 118 -15.36 7.40 -21.07
CA HIS A 118 -15.96 7.95 -22.27
C HIS A 118 -15.49 9.41 -22.42
N THR A 119 -14.74 9.69 -23.49
CA THR A 119 -14.20 11.02 -23.79
C THR A 119 -14.83 11.58 -25.08
N PRO A 120 -14.70 12.89 -25.36
CA PRO A 120 -15.25 13.48 -26.58
C PRO A 120 -14.72 12.87 -27.90
N VAL A 121 -13.55 12.24 -27.87
CA VAL A 121 -12.87 11.71 -29.06
C VAL A 121 -12.86 10.18 -29.12
N GLY A 122 -13.48 9.51 -28.15
CA GLY A 122 -13.51 8.06 -28.09
C GLY A 122 -13.48 7.53 -26.67
N MET A 123 -13.24 6.23 -26.53
CA MET A 123 -13.35 5.51 -25.28
C MET A 123 -12.05 4.78 -24.95
N VAL A 124 -11.66 4.80 -23.68
CA VAL A 124 -10.57 3.99 -23.13
C VAL A 124 -11.13 3.16 -22.00
N SER A 125 -10.81 1.87 -21.93
CA SER A 125 -11.16 1.03 -20.78
C SER A 125 -9.95 0.29 -20.22
N VAL A 126 -10.00 0.03 -18.91
CA VAL A 126 -8.98 -0.68 -18.16
C VAL A 126 -9.64 -1.67 -17.21
N ARG A 127 -9.02 -2.86 -17.04
CA ARG A 127 -9.45 -3.88 -16.09
C ARG A 127 -8.27 -4.26 -15.21
N HIS A 128 -8.39 -4.05 -13.90
CA HIS A 128 -7.32 -4.31 -12.93
C HIS A 128 -7.88 -4.95 -11.66
N GLY A 129 -7.05 -5.68 -10.92
CA GLY A 129 -7.48 -6.37 -9.70
C GLY A 129 -6.65 -7.60 -9.38
N ILE A 130 -7.24 -8.52 -8.63
CA ILE A 130 -6.64 -9.78 -8.21
C ILE A 130 -7.30 -10.92 -8.99
N THR A 131 -6.50 -11.65 -9.77
CA THR A 131 -6.96 -12.83 -10.50
C THR A 131 -7.07 -14.04 -9.59
N GLU A 132 -7.82 -15.05 -10.05
CA GLU A 132 -7.94 -16.32 -9.32
C GLU A 132 -6.57 -16.98 -9.15
N GLU A 133 -5.69 -16.92 -10.16
CA GLU A 133 -4.33 -17.46 -10.08
C GLU A 133 -3.51 -16.80 -8.97
N MET A 134 -3.54 -15.46 -8.88
CA MET A 134 -2.84 -14.72 -7.83
C MET A 134 -3.32 -15.15 -6.44
N ARG A 135 -4.64 -15.35 -6.27
CA ARG A 135 -5.23 -15.81 -5.01
C ARG A 135 -4.81 -17.25 -4.67
N LYS A 136 -4.81 -18.16 -5.64
CA LYS A 136 -4.37 -19.55 -5.44
C LYS A 136 -2.90 -19.63 -5.01
N ARG A 137 -2.03 -18.82 -5.61
CA ARG A 137 -0.61 -18.76 -5.22
C ARG A 137 -0.39 -18.22 -3.81
N LEU A 138 -1.24 -17.30 -3.35
CA LEU A 138 -1.20 -16.81 -1.97
C LEU A 138 -1.59 -17.87 -0.93
N SER A 139 -2.45 -18.83 -1.27
CA SER A 139 -2.84 -19.92 -0.35
C SER A 139 -1.84 -21.07 -0.24
N LEU A 140 -0.82 -21.10 -1.09
CA LEU A 140 0.21 -22.15 -1.13
C LEU A 140 1.51 -21.75 -0.39
N MET A 141 1.56 -20.54 0.19
CA MET A 141 2.67 -20.03 1.01
C MET A 141 2.28 -20.02 2.48
#